data_AF-A0A0M3I9V0-F1
#
_entry.id   AF-A0A0M3I9V0-F1
#
_cell.length_a   1.000
_cell.length_b   1.000
_cell.length_c   1.000
_cell.angle_alpha   90.00
_cell.angle_beta   90.00
_cell.angle_gamma   90.00
#
_symmetry.space_group_name_H-M   'P 1'
#
loop_
_entity.id
_entity.type
_entity.pdbx_description
1 polymer ?
#
loop_
_entity_poly.entity_id
_entity_poly.type
_entity_poly.pdbx_seq_one_letter_code
_entity_poly.pdbx_strand_id
1 'polypeptide(L)'
;KRYVNFSPGARVPADLRLIYTNGLFLETSWISGEIDPLQFYDASVKKGISAFAAQNIAFNGCQCVRGDGLGVVIKTANNTVIGRLMETMSQEEGRATRLELEHKRFVTFITVLAFILATLTFCIGIIMNHFHNFKDTFINGFLVIIVANLPQGLPITLAAALIIVARRLAKKGLYMKRLDVAETLGTATVVMCDKRGVFTSSDITVTDVWHDRMFFRGECILILN
;
A
#
# COMPACT_ATOMS: atom_id res chain seq x y z
N LYS A 1 6.94 -7.89 37.15
CA LYS A 1 7.19 -9.24 36.63
C LYS A 1 6.22 -9.46 35.47
N ARG A 2 6.67 -9.55 34.22
CA ARG A 2 5.75 -9.62 33.06
C ARG A 2 5.80 -11.02 32.44
N TYR A 3 5.29 -11.99 33.20
CA TYR A 3 4.89 -13.27 32.65
C TYR A 3 3.44 -13.13 32.16
N VAL A 4 3.12 -13.73 31.03
CA VAL A 4 1.78 -13.72 30.45
C VAL A 4 1.39 -15.17 30.21
N ASN A 5 0.27 -15.58 30.80
CA ASN A 5 -0.41 -16.82 30.46
C ASN A 5 -1.57 -16.50 29.51
N PHE A 6 -1.77 -17.33 28.51
CA PHE A 6 -2.88 -17.22 27.57
C PHE A 6 -3.39 -18.61 27.21
N SER A 7 -4.69 -18.69 26.99
CA SER A 7 -5.45 -19.92 26.75
C SER A 7 -6.13 -19.86 25.38
N PRO A 8 -6.75 -20.95 24.90
CA PRO A 8 -7.46 -20.96 23.61
C PRO A 8 -8.50 -19.83 23.51
N GLY A 9 -8.58 -19.22 22.35
CA GLY A 9 -9.44 -18.06 22.06
C GLY A 9 -8.81 -16.70 22.39
N ALA A 10 -7.76 -16.65 23.22
CA ALA A 10 -7.06 -15.41 23.51
C ALA A 10 -6.11 -15.00 22.37
N ARG A 11 -5.96 -13.69 22.16
CA ARG A 11 -4.88 -13.13 21.35
C ARG A 11 -3.65 -12.90 22.22
N VAL A 12 -2.48 -13.17 21.65
CA VAL A 12 -1.20 -12.93 22.29
C VAL A 12 -0.99 -11.40 22.44
N PRO A 13 -0.87 -10.85 23.67
CA PRO A 13 -0.95 -9.40 23.90
C PRO A 13 0.36 -8.64 23.69
N ALA A 14 1.49 -9.33 23.55
CA ALA A 14 2.84 -8.77 23.41
C ALA A 14 3.74 -9.79 22.72
N ASP A 15 4.97 -9.44 22.32
CA ASP A 15 5.90 -10.46 21.83
C ASP A 15 6.47 -11.20 23.04
N LEU A 16 6.30 -12.53 23.07
CA LEU A 16 6.61 -13.40 24.20
C LEU A 16 7.67 -14.43 23.83
N ARG A 17 8.65 -14.67 24.71
CA ARG A 17 9.46 -15.88 24.70
C ARG A 17 8.70 -16.95 25.49
N LEU A 18 8.31 -18.02 24.83
CA LEU A 18 7.58 -19.12 25.49
C LEU A 18 8.51 -19.85 26.46
N ILE A 19 8.02 -20.06 27.68
CA ILE A 19 8.73 -20.80 28.74
C ILE A 19 7.97 -22.05 29.19
N TYR A 20 6.69 -22.14 28.85
CA TYR A 20 5.89 -23.34 29.01
C TYR A 20 4.78 -23.35 27.96
N THR A 21 4.54 -24.52 27.38
CA THR A 21 3.51 -24.75 26.36
C THR A 21 2.85 -26.09 26.60
N ASN A 22 1.53 -26.15 26.54
CA ASN A 22 0.76 -27.39 26.62
C ASN A 22 -0.04 -27.59 25.34
N GLY A 23 0.51 -28.32 24.37
CA GLY A 23 -0.13 -28.56 23.07
C GLY A 23 -0.51 -27.27 22.35
N LEU A 24 0.39 -26.27 22.39
CA LEU A 24 0.10 -24.92 21.94
C LEU A 24 0.12 -24.82 20.41
N PHE A 25 -1.00 -24.36 19.83
CA PHE A 25 -1.13 -24.01 18.43
C PHE A 25 -1.56 -22.55 18.30
N LEU A 26 -0.78 -21.79 17.52
CA LEU A 26 -1.07 -20.39 17.23
C LEU A 26 -1.39 -20.21 15.74
N GLU A 27 -2.41 -19.42 15.46
CA GLU A 27 -2.64 -18.89 14.12
C GLU A 27 -1.70 -17.71 13.87
N THR A 28 -0.89 -17.81 12.82
CA THR A 28 0.13 -16.81 12.44
C THR A 28 -0.13 -16.19 11.08
N SER A 29 -1.39 -16.19 10.63
CA SER A 29 -1.81 -15.74 9.29
C SER A 29 -1.34 -14.33 8.95
N TRP A 30 -1.31 -13.42 9.92
CA TRP A 30 -0.82 -12.05 9.69
C TRP A 30 0.69 -11.96 9.42
N ILE A 31 1.48 -12.97 9.79
CA ILE A 31 2.94 -13.04 9.54
C ILE A 31 3.25 -13.91 8.33
N SER A 32 2.75 -15.15 8.34
CA SER A 32 3.08 -16.15 7.33
C SER A 32 2.18 -16.06 6.09
N GLY A 33 1.04 -15.38 6.20
CA GLY A 33 -0.05 -15.47 5.23
C GLY A 33 -0.79 -16.81 5.27
N GLU A 34 -0.37 -17.76 6.12
CA GLU A 34 -0.90 -19.13 6.22
C GLU A 34 -1.97 -19.22 7.31
N ILE A 35 -3.12 -19.83 6.98
CA ILE A 35 -4.24 -20.02 7.92
C ILE A 35 -3.98 -21.21 8.85
N ASP A 36 -3.21 -22.20 8.39
CA ASP A 36 -2.94 -23.41 9.16
C ASP A 36 -2.20 -23.07 10.47
N PRO A 37 -2.78 -23.43 11.64
CA PRO A 37 -2.15 -23.15 12.92
C PRO A 37 -0.82 -23.88 13.04
N LEU A 38 0.21 -23.15 13.48
CA LEU A 38 1.53 -23.72 13.71
C LEU A 38 1.67 -24.12 15.17
N GLN A 39 2.35 -25.24 15.41
CA GLN A 39 2.66 -25.70 16.75
C GLN A 39 3.87 -24.93 17.31
N PHE A 40 3.77 -24.52 18.57
CA PHE A 40 4.81 -23.79 19.29
C PHE A 40 5.29 -24.58 20.52
N TYR A 41 6.56 -24.36 20.87
CA TYR A 41 7.29 -25.08 21.90
C TYR A 41 8.03 -24.10 22.83
N ASP A 42 8.25 -24.51 24.07
CA ASP A 42 9.08 -23.81 25.06
C ASP A 42 10.59 -24.01 24.81
N ALA A 43 10.96 -25.13 24.20
CA ALA A 43 12.33 -25.54 23.90
C ALA A 43 13.16 -24.46 23.16
N SER A 44 14.48 -24.51 23.35
CA SER A 44 15.40 -23.64 22.62
C SER A 44 15.48 -24.06 21.16
N VAL A 45 15.41 -23.08 20.26
CA VAL A 45 15.57 -23.27 18.82
C VAL A 45 17.06 -23.27 18.46
N LYS A 46 17.44 -23.94 17.35
CA LYS A 46 18.84 -23.97 16.87
C LYS A 46 19.35 -22.56 16.54
N LYS A 47 20.64 -22.33 16.75
CA LYS A 47 21.31 -21.08 16.36
C LYS A 47 21.21 -20.88 14.83
N GLY A 48 20.97 -19.65 14.40
CA GLY A 48 20.87 -19.27 12.98
C GLY A 48 19.44 -19.27 12.40
N ILE A 49 18.43 -19.66 13.18
CA ILE A 49 17.03 -19.56 12.77
C ILE A 49 16.53 -18.12 12.99
N SER A 50 15.86 -17.56 11.99
CA SER A 50 15.21 -16.25 12.09
C SER A 50 14.14 -16.25 13.18
N ALA A 51 13.95 -15.11 13.86
CA ALA A 51 12.93 -14.98 14.90
C ALA A 51 11.52 -15.34 14.39
N PHE A 52 11.20 -15.03 13.13
CA PHE A 52 9.90 -15.32 12.52
C PHE A 52 9.65 -16.82 12.28
N ALA A 53 10.72 -17.60 12.09
CA ALA A 53 10.64 -19.05 11.92
C ALA A 53 10.82 -19.80 13.26
N ALA A 54 11.17 -19.08 14.33
CA ALA A 54 11.39 -19.67 15.64
C ALA A 54 10.05 -19.98 16.32
N GLN A 55 9.72 -21.27 16.43
CA GLN A 55 8.49 -21.77 17.07
C GLN A 55 8.48 -21.64 18.59
N ASN A 56 9.30 -20.75 19.15
CA ASN A 56 9.46 -20.56 20.59
C ASN A 56 9.26 -19.09 21.01
N ILE A 57 8.85 -18.25 20.04
CA ILE A 57 8.46 -16.85 20.21
C ILE A 57 7.01 -16.71 19.73
N ALA A 58 6.12 -16.27 20.61
CA ALA A 58 4.75 -15.92 20.23
C ALA A 58 4.68 -14.41 19.99
N PHE A 59 4.23 -13.99 18.81
CA PHE A 59 4.17 -12.58 18.45
C PHE A 59 2.83 -11.95 18.85
N ASN A 60 2.85 -10.65 19.13
CA ASN A 60 1.64 -9.86 19.36
C ASN A 60 0.68 -9.98 18.18
N GLY A 61 -0.58 -10.31 18.44
CA GLY A 61 -1.63 -10.41 17.42
C GLY A 61 -1.87 -11.83 16.91
N CYS A 62 -0.98 -12.79 17.18
CA CYS A 62 -1.26 -14.20 16.94
C CYS A 62 -2.43 -14.67 17.83
N GLN A 63 -3.27 -15.55 17.30
CA GLN A 63 -4.42 -16.08 18.02
C GLN A 63 -4.14 -17.49 18.52
N CYS A 64 -4.45 -17.76 19.79
CA CYS A 64 -4.33 -19.10 20.36
C CYS A 64 -5.51 -19.95 19.92
N VAL A 65 -5.24 -20.95 19.07
CA VAL A 65 -6.27 -21.85 18.54
C VAL A 65 -6.50 -23.02 19.49
N ARG A 66 -5.42 -23.58 20.04
CA ARG A 66 -5.45 -24.74 20.93
C ARG A 66 -4.29 -24.70 21.91
N GLY A 67 -4.50 -25.30 23.08
CA GLY A 67 -3.49 -25.43 24.12
C GLY A 67 -3.27 -24.15 24.91
N ASP A 68 -2.35 -24.24 25.87
CA ASP A 68 -2.03 -23.13 26.78
C ASP A 68 -0.56 -22.73 26.63
N GLY A 69 -0.28 -21.44 26.82
CA GLY A 69 1.06 -20.89 26.72
C GLY A 69 1.38 -19.93 27.85
N LEU A 70 2.56 -20.09 28.44
CA LEU A 70 3.15 -19.14 29.37
C LEU A 70 4.44 -18.59 28.76
N GLY A 71 4.55 -17.27 28.70
CA GLY A 71 5.69 -16.60 28.11
C GLY A 71 6.19 -15.40 28.91
N VAL A 72 7.47 -15.09 28.74
CA VAL A 72 8.11 -13.86 29.23
C VAL A 72 7.99 -12.80 28.15
N VAL A 73 7.50 -11.62 28.50
CA VAL A 73 7.40 -10.50 27.57
C VAL A 73 8.80 -10.03 27.14
N ILE A 74 9.06 -10.05 25.82
CA ILE A 74 10.28 -9.55 25.18
C ILE A 74 10.08 -8.11 24.72
N LYS A 75 8.96 -7.83 24.02
CA LYS A 75 8.66 -6.52 23.43
C LYS A 75 7.20 -6.17 23.63
N THR A 76 6.91 -4.87 23.79
CA THR A 76 5.57 -4.33 24.05
C THR A 76 5.30 -3.08 23.22
N ALA A 77 4.02 -2.76 23.00
CA ALA A 77 3.58 -1.56 22.27
C ALA A 77 4.29 -1.43 20.91
N ASN A 78 4.70 -0.22 20.52
CA ASN A 78 5.36 0.06 19.23
C ASN A 78 6.65 -0.73 19.02
N ASN A 79 7.26 -1.24 20.09
CA ASN A 79 8.46 -2.05 19.96
C ASN A 79 8.19 -3.47 19.45
N THR A 80 6.96 -3.98 19.52
CA THR A 80 6.63 -5.32 18.98
C THR A 80 6.83 -5.38 17.47
N VAL A 81 6.91 -6.59 16.93
CA VAL A 81 7.01 -6.80 15.48
C VAL A 81 5.85 -6.11 14.73
N ILE A 82 4.61 -6.35 15.16
CA ILE A 82 3.43 -5.71 14.56
C ILE A 82 3.40 -4.20 14.81
N GLY A 83 3.87 -3.73 15.97
CA GLY A 83 3.94 -2.31 16.30
C GLY A 83 4.87 -1.55 15.36
N ARG A 84 6.07 -2.07 15.12
CA ARG A 84 7.02 -1.49 14.15
C ARG A 84 6.49 -1.56 12.73
N LEU A 85 5.82 -2.65 12.36
CA LEU A 85 5.21 -2.77 11.03
C LEU A 85 4.16 -1.69 10.80
N MET A 86 3.27 -1.46 11.77
CA MET A 86 2.24 -0.42 11.68
C MET A 86 2.84 0.99 11.66
N GLU A 87 3.91 1.23 12.41
CA GLU A 87 4.64 2.51 12.38
C GLU A 87 5.25 2.76 10.99
N THR A 88 5.94 1.79 10.42
CA THR A 88 6.51 1.89 9.06
C THR A 88 5.42 2.10 8.01
N MET A 89 4.31 1.35 8.09
CA MET A 89 3.18 1.49 7.16
C MET A 89 2.47 2.85 7.28
N SER A 90 2.47 3.45 8.46
CA SER A 90 1.83 4.76 8.68
C SER A 90 2.74 5.93 8.27
N GLN A 91 4.06 5.72 8.26
CA GLN A 91 5.04 6.74 7.88
C GLN A 91 5.28 6.85 6.36
N GLU A 92 4.73 5.93 5.55
CA GLU A 92 4.73 6.09 4.09
C GLU A 92 3.78 7.22 3.69
N GLU A 93 4.31 8.45 3.66
CA GLU A 93 3.65 9.58 3.02
C GLU A 93 3.32 9.22 1.57
N GLY A 94 2.08 9.51 1.16
CA GLY A 94 1.60 9.20 -0.18
C GLY A 94 2.53 9.78 -1.24
N ARG A 95 3.18 8.91 -2.01
CA ARG A 95 4.04 9.34 -3.12
C ARG A 95 3.16 9.97 -4.21
N ALA A 96 3.56 11.14 -4.70
CA ALA A 96 2.89 11.81 -5.82
C ALA A 96 2.77 10.86 -7.03
N THR A 97 1.64 10.88 -7.71
CA THR A 97 1.41 9.99 -8.85
C THR A 97 2.17 10.42 -10.08
N ARG A 98 2.23 9.55 -11.09
CA ARG A 98 2.94 9.85 -12.33
C ARG A 98 2.28 11.00 -13.08
N LEU A 99 0.95 11.02 -13.17
CA LEU A 99 0.16 12.08 -13.77
C LEU A 99 0.30 13.38 -13.00
N GLU A 100 0.38 13.34 -11.67
CA GLU A 100 0.64 14.53 -10.86
C GLU A 100 2.03 15.12 -11.16
N LEU A 101 3.05 14.25 -11.28
CA LEU A 101 4.40 14.66 -11.66
C LEU A 101 4.47 15.22 -13.09
N GLU A 102 3.82 14.57 -14.05
CA GLU A 102 3.77 15.04 -15.44
C GLU A 102 2.97 16.35 -15.56
N HIS A 103 1.85 16.47 -14.83
CA HIS A 103 1.07 17.70 -14.74
C HIS A 103 1.92 18.83 -14.15
N LYS A 104 2.67 18.60 -13.07
CA LYS A 104 3.55 19.59 -12.47
C LYS A 104 4.65 20.02 -13.45
N ARG A 105 5.27 19.09 -14.18
CA ARG A 105 6.27 19.38 -15.21
C ARG A 105 5.67 20.23 -16.33
N PHE A 106 4.51 19.85 -16.82
CA PHE A 106 3.79 20.58 -17.87
C PHE A 106 3.43 22.01 -17.44
N VAL A 107 2.84 22.18 -16.26
CA VAL A 107 2.49 23.51 -15.72
C VAL A 107 3.73 24.36 -15.51
N THR A 108 4.82 23.77 -15.00
CA THR A 108 6.09 24.49 -14.82
C THR A 108 6.65 24.96 -16.17
N PHE A 109 6.64 24.10 -17.18
CA PHE A 109 7.10 24.44 -18.53
C PHE A 109 6.30 25.60 -19.13
N ILE A 110 4.97 25.54 -19.08
CA ILE A 110 4.09 26.60 -19.60
C ILE A 110 4.26 27.90 -18.81
N THR A 111 4.42 27.82 -17.48
CA THR A 111 4.63 29.00 -16.63
C THR A 111 5.95 29.70 -16.96
N VAL A 112 7.03 28.94 -17.17
CA VAL A 112 8.33 29.50 -17.59
C VAL A 112 8.23 30.16 -18.96
N LEU A 113 7.57 29.50 -19.93
CA LEU A 113 7.36 30.05 -21.26
C LEU A 113 6.52 31.34 -21.22
N ALA A 114 5.43 31.34 -20.46
CA ALA A 114 4.57 32.51 -20.27
C ALA A 114 5.34 33.69 -19.65
N PHE A 115 6.21 33.42 -18.67
CA PHE A 115 7.04 34.44 -18.03
C PHE A 115 8.06 35.06 -18.99
N ILE A 116 8.69 34.24 -19.85
CA ILE A 116 9.61 34.73 -20.88
C ILE A 116 8.88 35.64 -21.86
N LEU A 117 7.73 35.20 -22.38
CA LEU A 117 6.92 35.99 -23.32
C LEU A 117 6.40 37.29 -22.70
N ALA A 118 5.91 37.23 -21.46
CA ALA A 118 5.45 38.40 -20.72
C ALA A 118 6.58 39.40 -20.47
N THR A 119 7.78 38.93 -20.12
CA THR A 119 8.95 39.80 -19.91
C THR A 119 9.39 40.45 -21.22
N LEU A 120 9.45 39.69 -22.32
CA LEU A 120 9.84 40.20 -23.63
C LEU A 120 8.88 41.29 -24.13
N THR A 121 7.57 41.01 -24.08
CA THR A 121 6.53 41.96 -24.51
C THR A 121 6.47 43.19 -23.62
N PHE A 122 6.68 43.04 -22.31
CA PHE A 122 6.78 44.15 -21.38
C PHE A 122 7.99 45.05 -21.69
N CYS A 123 9.17 44.47 -21.94
CA CYS A 123 10.36 45.24 -22.33
C CYS A 123 10.14 46.00 -23.64
N ILE A 124 9.58 45.34 -24.67
CA ILE A 124 9.24 45.98 -25.95
C ILE A 124 8.22 47.11 -25.74
N GLY A 125 7.18 46.86 -24.96
CA GLY A 125 6.12 47.85 -24.67
C GLY A 125 6.64 49.09 -23.96
N ILE A 126 7.58 48.95 -23.01
CA ILE A 126 8.21 50.09 -22.33
C ILE A 126 9.06 50.91 -23.29
N ILE A 127 9.86 50.24 -24.14
CA ILE A 127 10.73 50.90 -25.11
C ILE A 127 9.89 51.70 -26.12
N MET A 128 8.81 51.12 -26.64
CA MET A 128 7.92 51.79 -27.61
C MET A 128 7.13 52.96 -27.01
N ASN A 129 6.72 52.87 -25.74
CA ASN A 129 5.90 53.90 -25.08
C ASN A 129 6.73 55.01 -24.40
N HIS A 130 8.04 55.10 -24.67
CA HIS A 130 8.95 56.11 -24.09
C HIS A 130 8.71 56.36 -22.59
N PHE A 131 8.53 55.28 -21.81
CA PHE A 131 8.32 55.30 -20.36
C PHE A 131 7.10 56.10 -19.84
N HIS A 132 6.21 56.61 -20.70
CA HIS A 132 5.10 57.45 -20.24
C HIS A 132 3.92 56.67 -19.63
N ASN A 133 3.76 55.38 -19.95
CA ASN A 133 2.61 54.55 -19.52
C ASN A 133 3.06 53.20 -18.89
N PHE A 134 3.82 53.26 -17.80
CA PHE A 134 4.33 52.06 -17.12
C PHE A 134 3.22 51.14 -16.58
N LYS A 135 2.18 51.73 -15.96
CA LYS A 135 1.08 50.96 -15.35
C LYS A 135 0.28 50.17 -16.39
N ASP A 136 -0.08 50.81 -17.49
CA ASP A 136 -0.88 50.18 -18.55
C ASP A 136 -0.08 49.13 -19.30
N THR A 137 1.22 49.39 -19.55
CA THR A 137 2.12 48.40 -20.15
C THR A 137 2.33 47.19 -19.24
N PHE A 138 2.38 47.37 -17.91
CA PHE A 138 2.47 46.27 -16.96
C PHE A 138 1.20 45.43 -16.91
N ILE A 139 0.03 46.08 -16.81
CA ILE A 139 -1.25 45.38 -16.75
C ILE A 139 -1.52 44.63 -18.07
N ASN A 140 -1.47 45.33 -19.20
CA ASN A 140 -1.85 44.77 -20.50
C ASN A 140 -0.76 43.90 -21.13
N GLY A 141 0.51 44.21 -20.90
CA GLY A 141 1.64 43.48 -21.49
C GLY A 141 2.10 42.30 -20.65
N PHE A 142 2.20 42.44 -19.33
CA PHE A 142 2.74 41.39 -18.48
C PHE A 142 1.64 40.52 -17.86
N LEU A 143 0.68 41.15 -17.17
CA LEU A 143 -0.32 40.44 -16.37
C LEU A 143 -1.33 39.67 -17.25
N VAL A 144 -1.86 40.32 -18.29
CA VAL A 144 -2.79 39.68 -19.24
C VAL A 144 -2.14 38.49 -19.94
N ILE A 145 -0.88 38.59 -20.36
CA ILE A 145 -0.18 37.48 -21.03
C ILE A 145 0.01 36.29 -20.09
N ILE A 146 0.41 36.53 -18.84
CA ILE A 146 0.57 35.45 -17.87
C ILE A 146 -0.75 34.73 -17.61
N VAL A 147 -1.81 35.49 -17.32
CA VAL A 147 -3.14 34.92 -17.02
C VAL A 147 -3.71 34.17 -18.23
N ALA A 148 -3.50 34.68 -19.45
CA ALA A 148 -3.97 34.04 -20.67
C ALA A 148 -3.28 32.70 -20.97
N ASN A 149 -2.02 32.52 -20.54
CA ASN A 149 -1.24 31.32 -20.83
C ASN A 149 -1.29 30.25 -19.71
N LEU A 150 -1.77 30.61 -18.51
CA LEU A 150 -1.89 29.65 -17.40
C LEU A 150 -3.04 28.64 -17.65
N PRO A 151 -2.76 27.33 -17.63
CA PRO A 151 -3.77 26.31 -17.94
C PRO A 151 -4.67 26.00 -16.73
N GLN A 152 -5.51 26.96 -16.33
CA GLN A 152 -6.37 26.86 -15.14
C GLN A 152 -7.41 25.73 -15.22
N GLY A 153 -7.82 25.33 -16.42
CA GLY A 153 -8.81 24.27 -16.64
C GLY A 153 -8.25 22.84 -16.58
N LEU A 154 -6.92 22.66 -16.68
CA LEU A 154 -6.31 21.34 -16.81
C LEU A 154 -6.52 20.44 -15.57
N PRO A 155 -6.35 20.92 -14.32
CA PRO A 155 -6.57 20.07 -13.15
C PRO A 155 -8.03 19.57 -13.05
N ILE A 156 -8.98 20.42 -13.45
CA ILE A 156 -10.42 20.13 -13.39
C ILE A 156 -10.78 19.05 -14.39
N THR A 157 -10.28 19.13 -15.63
CA THR A 157 -10.55 18.14 -16.67
C THR A 157 -9.91 16.79 -16.34
N LEU A 158 -8.69 16.79 -15.77
CA LEU A 158 -8.03 15.57 -15.29
C LEU A 158 -8.83 14.88 -14.18
N ALA A 159 -9.29 15.63 -13.18
CA ALA A 159 -10.13 15.08 -12.11
C ALA A 159 -11.45 14.51 -12.65
N ALA A 160 -12.12 15.22 -13.56
CA ALA A 160 -13.35 14.75 -14.19
C ALA A 160 -13.13 13.45 -14.98
N ALA A 161 -12.03 13.36 -15.73
CA ALA A 161 -11.67 12.15 -16.47
C ALA A 161 -11.45 10.95 -15.52
N LEU A 162 -10.70 11.14 -14.42
CA LEU A 162 -10.48 10.08 -13.42
C LEU A 162 -11.79 9.64 -12.75
N ILE A 163 -12.71 10.56 -12.47
CA ILE A 163 -14.05 10.23 -11.92
C ILE A 163 -14.84 9.37 -12.91
N ILE A 164 -14.81 9.70 -14.21
CA ILE A 164 -15.50 8.91 -15.24
C ILE A 164 -14.91 7.50 -15.31
N VAL A 165 -13.58 7.37 -15.30
CA VAL A 165 -12.90 6.07 -15.26
C VAL A 165 -13.29 5.29 -14.02
N ALA A 166 -13.30 5.93 -12.85
CA ALA A 166 -13.67 5.29 -11.60
C ALA A 166 -15.11 4.77 -11.60
N ARG A 167 -16.05 5.55 -12.12
CA ARG A 167 -17.45 5.12 -12.29
C ARG A 167 -17.58 3.94 -13.26
N ARG A 168 -16.79 3.92 -14.35
CA ARG A 168 -16.79 2.81 -15.31
C ARG A 168 -16.21 1.53 -14.71
N LEU A 169 -15.17 1.63 -13.88
CA LEU A 169 -14.58 0.49 -13.19
C LEU A 169 -15.49 -0.04 -12.07
N ALA A 170 -16.17 0.83 -11.34
CA ALA A 170 -17.14 0.44 -10.32
C ALA A 170 -18.30 -0.39 -10.91
N LYS A 171 -18.78 -0.05 -12.11
CA LYS A 171 -19.79 -0.85 -12.84
C LYS A 171 -19.32 -2.27 -13.19
N LYS A 172 -18.00 -2.53 -13.17
CA LYS A 172 -17.39 -3.85 -13.38
C LYS A 172 -16.97 -4.54 -12.06
N GLY A 173 -17.40 -4.01 -10.91
CA GLY A 173 -17.05 -4.57 -9.59
C GLY A 173 -15.72 -4.09 -9.01
N LEU A 174 -14.96 -3.22 -9.68
CA LEU A 174 -13.74 -2.61 -9.14
C LEU A 174 -14.06 -1.29 -8.42
N TYR A 175 -14.07 -1.33 -7.09
CA TYR A 175 -14.30 -0.15 -6.24
C TYR A 175 -12.99 0.49 -5.81
N MET A 176 -12.75 1.71 -6.26
CA MET A 176 -11.54 2.46 -5.90
C MET A 176 -11.83 3.44 -4.77
N LYS A 177 -11.05 3.35 -3.69
CA LYS A 177 -11.15 4.28 -2.54
C LYS A 177 -10.58 5.66 -2.84
N ARG A 178 -9.61 5.75 -3.75
CA ARG A 178 -8.95 6.98 -4.17
C ARG A 178 -8.83 6.99 -5.69
N LEU A 179 -8.94 8.17 -6.30
CA LEU A 179 -8.95 8.34 -7.76
C LEU A 179 -7.55 8.16 -8.39
N ASP A 180 -6.51 8.45 -7.62
CA ASP A 180 -5.08 8.27 -7.95
C ASP A 180 -4.72 6.80 -8.28
N VAL A 181 -5.46 5.85 -7.70
CA VAL A 181 -5.31 4.40 -7.95
C VAL A 181 -5.64 4.05 -9.40
N ALA A 182 -6.63 4.72 -10.00
CA ALA A 182 -7.05 4.45 -11.39
C ALA A 182 -5.91 4.68 -12.38
N GLU A 183 -5.14 5.75 -12.12
CA GLU A 183 -3.99 6.14 -12.91
C GLU A 183 -2.79 5.22 -12.66
N THR A 184 -2.53 4.91 -11.38
CA THR A 184 -1.45 3.99 -10.99
C THR A 184 -1.64 2.62 -11.63
N LEU A 185 -2.88 2.10 -11.66
CA LEU A 185 -3.20 0.83 -12.31
C LEU A 185 -2.96 0.89 -13.83
N GLY A 186 -3.32 2.00 -14.48
CA GLY A 186 -3.09 2.19 -15.91
C GLY A 186 -1.61 2.33 -16.32
N THR A 187 -0.75 2.70 -15.37
CA THR A 187 0.69 2.89 -15.60
C THR A 187 1.57 1.82 -14.94
N ALA A 188 0.96 0.85 -14.26
CA ALA A 188 1.66 -0.23 -13.60
C ALA A 188 2.41 -1.11 -14.63
N THR A 189 3.70 -1.32 -14.39
CA THR A 189 4.55 -2.22 -15.19
C THR A 189 4.82 -3.55 -14.48
N VAL A 190 4.66 -3.57 -13.16
CA VAL A 190 4.86 -4.75 -12.32
C VAL A 190 3.65 -4.87 -11.40
N VAL A 191 3.05 -6.05 -11.39
CA VAL A 191 1.97 -6.40 -10.46
C VAL A 191 2.53 -7.41 -9.46
N MET A 192 2.56 -7.01 -8.19
CA MET A 192 2.89 -7.90 -7.09
C MET A 192 1.58 -8.42 -6.50
N CYS A 193 1.34 -9.72 -6.65
CA CYS A 193 0.15 -10.38 -6.10
C CYS A 193 0.57 -11.34 -4.99
N ASP A 194 -0.19 -11.34 -3.90
CA ASP A 194 -0.15 -12.45 -2.96
C ASP A 194 -0.74 -13.71 -3.62
N LYS A 195 -0.33 -14.90 -3.20
CA LYS A 195 -0.87 -16.15 -3.72
C LYS A 195 -2.26 -16.40 -3.16
N ARG A 196 -2.38 -16.42 -1.84
CA ARG A 196 -3.63 -16.79 -1.16
C ARG A 196 -4.61 -15.64 -1.14
N GLY A 197 -5.89 -15.94 -1.36
CA GLY A 197 -6.95 -14.93 -1.44
C GLY A 197 -6.94 -14.12 -2.74
N VAL A 198 -5.95 -14.30 -3.62
CA VAL A 198 -5.90 -13.70 -4.97
C VAL A 198 -5.96 -14.79 -6.03
N PHE A 199 -5.00 -15.72 -6.07
CA PHE A 199 -4.95 -16.80 -7.07
C PHE A 199 -5.55 -18.11 -6.57
N THR A 200 -5.56 -18.34 -5.26
CA THR A 200 -6.09 -19.56 -4.66
C THR A 200 -7.18 -19.24 -3.66
N SER A 201 -8.23 -20.09 -3.64
CA SER A 201 -9.19 -20.09 -2.53
C SER A 201 -8.47 -20.36 -1.21
N SER A 202 -9.08 -19.93 -0.10
CA SER A 202 -8.67 -20.32 1.25
C SER A 202 -8.99 -21.78 1.57
N ASP A 203 -9.85 -22.42 0.78
CA ASP A 203 -10.33 -23.77 1.03
C ASP A 203 -9.37 -24.83 0.47
N ILE A 204 -9.07 -25.84 1.30
CA ILE A 204 -8.28 -27.01 0.90
C ILE A 204 -9.19 -27.96 0.13
N THR A 205 -8.89 -28.17 -1.14
CA THR A 205 -9.64 -29.07 -2.03
C THR A 205 -8.75 -30.20 -2.52
N VAL A 206 -9.27 -31.42 -2.53
CA VAL A 206 -8.57 -32.58 -3.11
C VAL A 206 -8.55 -32.41 -4.63
N THR A 207 -7.36 -32.30 -5.21
CA THR A 207 -7.18 -32.12 -6.67
C THR A 207 -6.96 -33.44 -7.39
N ASP A 208 -6.26 -34.39 -6.78
CA ASP A 208 -5.82 -35.61 -7.44
C ASP A 208 -5.95 -36.80 -6.50
N VAL A 209 -6.26 -37.96 -7.07
CA VAL A 209 -6.38 -39.23 -6.34
C VAL A 209 -5.50 -40.28 -7.00
N TRP A 210 -4.68 -40.95 -6.21
CA TRP A 210 -3.94 -42.12 -6.65
C TRP A 210 -4.63 -43.38 -6.11
N HIS A 211 -5.16 -44.20 -7.01
CA HIS A 211 -5.85 -45.44 -6.66
C HIS A 211 -5.55 -46.53 -7.68
N ASP A 212 -5.32 -47.76 -7.22
CA ASP A 212 -5.04 -48.94 -8.06
C ASP A 212 -3.94 -48.72 -9.12
N ARG A 213 -2.84 -48.09 -8.73
CA ARG A 213 -1.72 -47.70 -9.61
C ARG A 213 -2.11 -46.76 -10.77
N MET A 214 -3.28 -46.13 -10.70
CA MET A 214 -3.74 -45.11 -11.63
C MET A 214 -3.81 -43.74 -10.94
N PHE A 215 -3.47 -42.70 -11.70
CA PHE A 215 -3.57 -41.30 -11.26
C PHE A 215 -4.82 -40.67 -11.87
N PHE A 216 -5.74 -40.24 -11.00
CA PHE A 216 -6.95 -39.53 -11.39
C PHE A 216 -6.76 -38.05 -11.10
N ARG A 217 -6.73 -37.23 -12.17
CA ARG A 217 -6.72 -35.77 -12.05
C ARG A 217 -8.15 -35.25 -11.93
N GLY A 218 -8.44 -34.53 -10.87
CA GLY A 218 -9.65 -33.73 -10.73
C GLY A 218 -9.50 -32.39 -11.45
N GLU A 219 -10.62 -31.82 -11.89
CA GLU A 219 -10.63 -30.45 -12.42
C GLU A 219 -10.54 -29.46 -11.26
N CYS A 220 -9.39 -28.79 -11.15
CA CYS A 220 -9.20 -27.73 -10.18
C CYS A 220 -9.87 -26.46 -10.70
N ILE A 221 -10.98 -26.05 -10.08
CA ILE A 221 -11.61 -24.76 -10.34
C ILE A 221 -10.71 -23.68 -9.73
N LEU A 222 -9.74 -23.19 -10.50
CA LEU A 222 -9.05 -21.95 -10.15
C LEU A 222 -10.08 -20.82 -10.21
N ILE A 223 -10.17 -20.04 -9.14
CA ILE A 223 -11.06 -18.88 -9.05
C ILE A 223 -10.48 -17.77 -9.94
N LEU A 224 -10.78 -17.82 -11.24
CA LEU A 224 -10.69 -16.67 -12.12
C LEU A 224 -12.02 -16.60 -12.89
N ASN A 225 -13.04 -16.07 -12.21
CA ASN A 225 -14.21 -15.46 -12.82
C ASN A 225 -14.04 -13.95 -12.79
#